data_AF-A0A1E5UXG1-F1
#
_entry.id   AF-A0A1E5UXG1-F1
#
_cell.length_a   1.000
_cell.length_b   1.000
_cell.length_c   1.000
_cell.angle_alpha   90.00
_cell.angle_beta   90.00
_cell.angle_gamma   90.00
#
_symmetry.space_group_name_H-M   'P 1'
#
loop_
_entity.id
_entity.type
_entity.pdbx_description
1 polymer ?
#
loop_
_entity_poly.entity_id
_entity_poly.type
_entity_poly.pdbx_seq_one_letter_code
_entity_poly.pdbx_strand_id
1 'polypeptide(L)' 'LPIRAVRSLILLVAWELWNQRNARIFRRKFTSSEDLVKIKEEATTWCAARAKWLSEIIPRVLA' A
#
# COMPACT_ATOMS: atom_id res chain seq x y z
N LEU A 1 1.70 -3.46 -17.85
CA LEU A 1 0.76 -3.19 -16.74
C LEU A 1 -0.06 -1.95 -17.07
N PRO A 2 -1.37 -1.91 -16.75
CA PRO A 2 -2.21 -0.74 -16.97
C PRO A 2 -1.66 0.47 -16.20
N ILE A 3 -1.36 1.57 -16.92
CA ILE A 3 -0.65 2.72 -16.35
C ILE A 3 -1.37 3.37 -15.17
N ARG A 4 -2.70 3.30 -15.15
CA ARG A 4 -3.54 3.80 -14.05
C ARG A 4 -3.31 2.99 -12.78
N ALA A 5 -3.26 1.66 -12.90
CA ALA A 5 -2.99 0.77 -11.78
C ALA A 5 -1.59 0.98 -11.20
N VAL A 6 -0.58 1.14 -12.07
CA VAL A 6 0.80 1.42 -11.67
C VAL A 6 0.90 2.75 -10.92
N ARG A 7 0.23 3.80 -11.40
CA ARG A 7 0.19 5.10 -10.71
C ARG A 7 -0.46 4.99 -9.32
N SER A 8 -1.56 4.27 -9.19
CA SER A 8 -2.20 4.01 -7.89
C SER A 8 -1.27 3.25 -6.94
N LEU A 9 -0.55 2.24 -7.43
CA LEU A 9 0.41 1.49 -6.62
C LEU A 9 1.59 2.37 -6.17
N ILE A 10 2.13 3.21 -7.05
CA ILE A 10 3.21 4.17 -6.69
C ILE A 10 2.73 5.12 -5.60
N LEU A 11 1.50 5.64 -5.72
CA LEU A 11 0.91 6.51 -4.69
C LEU A 11 0.79 5.79 -3.35
N LEU A 12 0.35 4.53 -3.35
CA LEU A 12 0.23 3.72 -2.15
C LEU A 12 1.59 3.46 -1.48
N VAL A 13 2.62 3.14 -2.27
CA VAL A 13 3.98 2.96 -1.75
C VAL A 13 4.51 4.26 -1.12
N ALA A 14 4.30 5.40 -1.79
CA ALA A 14 4.71 6.71 -1.28
C ALA A 14 3.97 7.07 0.02
N TRP A 15 2.67 6.76 0.10
CA TRP A 15 1.85 6.94 1.28
C TRP A 15 2.35 6.10 2.47
N GLU A 16 2.66 4.82 2.27
CA GLU A 16 3.18 3.95 3.34
C GLU A 16 4.56 4.41 3.84
N LEU A 17 5.45 4.83 2.94
CA LEU A 17 6.74 5.42 3.32
C LEU A 17 6.57 6.69 4.17
N TRP A 18 5.60 7.54 3.82
CA TRP A 18 5.28 8.73 4.59
C TRP A 18 4.73 8.38 5.98
N ASN A 19 3.82 7.41 6.07
CA ASN A 19 3.29 6.92 7.34
C ASN A 19 4.38 6.33 8.23
N GLN A 20 5.29 5.52 7.69
CA GLN A 20 6.43 4.97 8.43
C GLN A 20 7.33 6.08 8.99
N ARG A 21 7.66 7.08 8.17
CA ARG A 21 8.44 8.25 8.61
C ARG A 21 7.73 8.99 9.75
N ASN A 22 6.43 9.21 9.64
CA ASN A 22 5.64 9.87 10.68
C ASN A 22 5.56 9.06 11.96
N ALA A 23 5.38 7.74 11.87
CA ALA A 23 5.39 6.86 13.03
C ALA A 23 6.74 6.92 13.76
N ARG A 24 7.85 7.00 13.01
CA ARG A 24 9.18 7.15 13.59
C ARG A 24 9.37 8.49 14.29
N ILE A 25 8.98 9.59 13.65
CA ILE A 25 9.19 10.94 14.20
C ILE A 25 8.25 11.20 15.38
N PHE A 26 6.95 11.00 15.20
CA PHE A 26 5.94 11.42 16.16
C PHE A 26 5.67 10.38 17.24
N ARG A 27 5.88 9.08 16.95
CA ARG A 27 5.59 7.98 17.90
C ARG A 27 6.83 7.23 18.35
N ARG A 28 8.03 7.64 17.91
CA ARG A 28 9.31 6.93 18.15
C ARG A 28 9.26 5.44 17.78
N LYS A 29 8.38 5.06 16.83
CA LYS A 29 8.23 3.68 16.39
C LYS A 29 9.16 3.41 15.21
N PHE A 30 10.19 2.62 15.44
CA PHE A 30 11.10 2.18 14.39
C PHE A 30 10.56 0.89 13.78
N THR A 31 9.96 1.04 12.61
CA THR A 31 9.48 -0.07 11.77
C THR A 31 10.63 -0.65 10.94
N SER A 32 10.62 -1.98 10.80
CA SER A 32 11.56 -2.79 10.03
C SER A 32 11.21 -2.75 8.54
N SER A 33 12.10 -3.18 7.66
CA SER A 33 11.76 -3.40 6.23
C SER A 33 10.66 -4.45 6.06
N GLU A 34 10.44 -5.32 7.05
CA GLU A 34 9.31 -6.26 7.10
C GLU A 34 7.95 -5.56 7.12
N ASP A 35 7.87 -4.30 7.59
CA ASP A 35 6.64 -3.52 7.53
C ASP A 35 6.20 -3.18 6.10
N LEU A 36 7.03 -3.42 5.08
CA LEU A 36 6.63 -3.33 3.67
C LEU A 36 5.53 -4.34 3.30
N VAL A 37 5.31 -5.38 4.11
CA VAL A 37 4.16 -6.30 3.97
C VAL A 37 2.83 -5.54 4.05
N LYS A 38 2.76 -4.44 4.81
CA LYS A 38 1.55 -3.60 4.92
C LYS A 38 1.09 -3.01 3.61
N ILE A 39 2.00 -2.77 2.65
CA ILE A 39 1.62 -2.27 1.32
C ILE A 39 0.68 -3.26 0.62
N LYS A 40 0.87 -4.57 0.82
CA LYS A 40 -0.02 -5.60 0.25
C LYS A 40 -1.39 -5.59 0.92
N GLU A 41 -1.43 -5.49 2.25
CA GLU A 41 -2.68 -5.42 3.04
C GLU A 41 -3.47 -4.12 2.75
N GLU A 42 -2.78 -3.01 2.58
CA GLU A 42 -3.42 -1.74 2.25
C GLU A 42 -3.91 -1.77 0.79
N ALA A 43 -3.16 -2.39 -0.13
CA ALA A 43 -3.59 -2.58 -1.51
C ALA A 43 -4.86 -3.45 -1.60
N THR A 44 -4.96 -4.52 -0.82
CA THR A 44 -6.18 -5.35 -0.75
C THR A 44 -7.34 -4.57 -0.15
N THR A 45 -7.11 -3.77 0.89
CA THR A 45 -8.10 -2.88 1.49
C THR A 45 -8.64 -1.86 0.48
N TRP A 46 -7.77 -1.25 -0.32
CA TRP A 46 -8.18 -0.31 -1.37
C TRP A 46 -8.97 -1.00 -2.48
N CYS A 47 -8.60 -2.22 -2.84
CA CYS A 47 -9.38 -3.03 -3.78
C CYS A 47 -10.79 -3.33 -3.23
N ALA A 48 -10.91 -3.68 -1.95
CA ALA A 48 -12.21 -3.85 -1.28
C ALA A 48 -13.04 -2.55 -1.26
N ALA A 49 -12.37 -1.40 -1.13
CA ALA A 49 -12.96 -0.07 -1.26
C ALA A 49 -13.24 0.35 -2.73
N ARG A 50 -13.25 -0.59 -3.67
CA ARG A 50 -13.54 -0.41 -5.11
C ARG A 50 -12.49 0.38 -5.89
N ALA A 51 -11.21 0.32 -5.53
CA ALA A 51 -10.10 0.80 -6.36
C ALA A 51 -9.90 -0.07 -7.62
N LYS A 52 -10.80 0.08 -8.61
CA LYS A 52 -10.92 -0.79 -9.80
C LYS A 52 -9.60 -1.06 -10.52
N TRP A 53 -8.82 -0.01 -10.78
CA TRP A 53 -7.55 -0.12 -11.51
C TRP A 53 -6.50 -0.91 -10.73
N LEU A 54 -6.42 -0.71 -9.42
CA LEU A 54 -5.49 -1.44 -8.56
C LEU A 54 -5.85 -2.93 -8.55
N SER A 55 -7.14 -3.26 -8.54
CA SER A 55 -7.65 -4.63 -8.60
C SER A 55 -7.31 -5.38 -9.90
N GLU A 56 -6.88 -4.70 -10.96
CA GLU A 56 -6.44 -5.34 -12.21
C GLU A 56 -5.03 -5.96 -12.08
N ILE A 57 -4.22 -5.48 -11.14
CA ILE A 57 -2.81 -5.90 -11.00
C ILE A 57 -2.51 -6.55 -9.65
N ILE A 58 -3.38 -6.34 -8.65
CA ILE A 58 -3.28 -7.02 -7.36
C ILE A 58 -3.96 -8.40 -7.49
N PRO A 59 -3.24 -9.50 -7.20
CA PRO A 59 -3.85 -10.81 -7.16
C PRO A 59 -5.04 -10.78 -6.19
N ARG A 60 -6.21 -11.26 -6.62
CA ARG A 60 -7.32 -11.50 -5.70
C ARG A 60 -6.87 -12.60 -4.75
N VAL A 61 -6.29 -12.22 -3.62
CA VAL A 61 -6.17 -13.12 -2.49
C VAL A 61 -7.61 -13.35 -2.06
N LEU A 62 -8.12 -14.57 -2.33
CA LEU A 62 -9.34 -15.04 -1.70
C LEU A 62 -9.11 -14.93 -0.20
N ALA A 63 -9.80 -13.99 0.44
CA ALA A 63 -9.91 -13.94 1.89
C ALA A 63 -10.66 -15.19 2.36
#